data_AF-A0A5J4WF42-F1
#
_entry.id   AF-A0A5J4WF42-F1
#
_cell.length_a   1.000
_cell.length_b   1.000
_cell.length_c   1.000
_cell.angle_alpha   90.00
_cell.angle_beta   90.00
_cell.angle_gamma   90.00
#
_symmetry.space_group_name_H-M   'P 1'
#
loop_
_entity.id
_entity.type
_entity.pdbx_description
1 polymer ?
#
loop_
_entity_poly.entity_id
_entity_poly.type
_entity_poly.pdbx_seq_one_letter_code
_entity_poly.pdbx_strand_id
1 'polypeptide(L)'
;MVMIKSINKITNKVTRKFHSLLFRVLNKLLILFILVAFSQGFSLIFPWKEKDKQVSQFLKEKLNEKVFTFSSQRQNPIHENLFSNISQTRNLTNFPQDTCTGSSDDLVESGSCTCSSNHHPKSCTCSYQSDSNCLCSTKLQYNPSDCICSGASGQYTSTCKCSGGAGDSNTCTSPGDSGIPLTTPQASPDCIVPSSGTVPDYSCACTSSNHPTGCACPQNPTSLNDITKEQCKCLKTGDLRVGCESKPDCAHPTISTSTIICPCLANNDPREECNIDYSSVSKEAAGTLRISMSFITAAVILPLLMQW
;
A
#
# COMPACT_ATOMS: atom_id res chain seq x y z
N MET A 1 -30.27 -11.26 -63.96
CA MET A 1 -30.02 -10.28 -62.87
C MET A 1 -30.50 -10.74 -61.48
N VAL A 2 -31.39 -11.75 -61.36
CA VAL A 2 -31.89 -12.25 -60.05
C VAL A 2 -30.86 -13.09 -59.27
N MET A 3 -29.96 -13.82 -59.93
CA MET A 3 -28.96 -14.66 -59.25
C MET A 3 -27.89 -13.88 -58.46
N ILE A 4 -27.53 -12.65 -58.85
CA ILE A 4 -26.47 -11.86 -58.18
C ILE A 4 -26.93 -11.38 -56.79
N LYS A 5 -28.23 -11.09 -56.60
CA LYS A 5 -28.76 -10.66 -55.29
C LYS A 5 -28.75 -11.79 -54.24
N SER A 6 -28.95 -13.04 -54.65
CA SER A 6 -28.90 -14.19 -53.73
C SER A 6 -27.49 -14.49 -53.23
N ILE A 7 -26.47 -14.33 -54.09
CA ILE A 7 -25.06 -14.54 -53.71
C ILE A 7 -24.63 -13.52 -52.65
N ASN A 8 -24.93 -12.23 -52.83
CA ASN A 8 -24.58 -11.19 -51.85
C ASN A 8 -25.26 -11.38 -50.48
N LYS A 9 -26.46 -11.97 -50.44
CA LYS A 9 -27.17 -12.25 -49.17
C LYS A 9 -26.52 -13.41 -48.40
N ILE A 10 -26.02 -14.42 -49.12
CA ILE A 10 -25.32 -15.57 -48.53
C ILE A 10 -23.93 -15.13 -48.04
N THR A 11 -23.18 -14.37 -48.84
CA THR A 11 -21.85 -13.87 -48.45
C THR A 11 -21.91 -13.09 -47.14
N ASN A 12 -22.84 -12.13 -47.01
CA ASN A 12 -23.00 -11.33 -45.79
C ASN A 12 -23.40 -12.13 -44.54
N LYS A 13 -24.15 -13.23 -44.71
CA LYS A 13 -24.55 -14.09 -43.59
C LYS A 13 -23.38 -14.97 -43.13
N VAL A 14 -22.54 -15.41 -44.06
CA VAL A 14 -21.34 -16.20 -43.79
C VAL A 14 -20.25 -15.35 -43.12
N THR A 15 -19.98 -14.12 -43.60
CA THR A 15 -18.99 -13.24 -42.96
C THR A 15 -19.35 -12.88 -41.52
N ARG A 16 -20.63 -12.63 -41.21
CA ARG A 16 -21.04 -12.34 -39.82
C ARG A 16 -20.85 -13.51 -38.88
N LYS A 17 -21.16 -14.74 -39.33
CA LYS A 17 -20.91 -15.95 -38.52
C LYS A 17 -19.42 -16.21 -38.35
N PHE A 18 -18.62 -16.02 -39.39
CA PHE A 18 -17.17 -16.18 -39.33
C PHE A 18 -16.54 -15.18 -38.36
N HIS A 19 -16.94 -13.91 -38.42
CA HIS A 19 -16.43 -12.86 -37.52
C HIS A 19 -16.79 -13.15 -36.04
N SER A 20 -18.01 -13.63 -35.77
CA SER A 20 -18.41 -14.03 -34.42
C SER A 20 -17.62 -15.22 -33.89
N LEU A 21 -17.34 -16.21 -34.75
CA LEU A 21 -16.56 -17.39 -34.37
C LEU A 21 -15.09 -17.02 -34.12
N LEU A 22 -14.50 -16.23 -35.02
CA LEU A 22 -13.13 -15.74 -34.91
C LEU A 22 -12.90 -14.95 -33.61
N PHE A 23 -13.84 -14.06 -33.27
CA PHE A 23 -13.76 -13.28 -32.03
C PHE A 23 -13.80 -14.17 -30.78
N ARG A 24 -14.64 -15.21 -30.77
CA ARG A 24 -14.70 -16.17 -29.65
C ARG A 24 -13.44 -17.00 -29.51
N VAL A 25 -12.79 -17.37 -30.61
CA VAL A 25 -11.54 -18.14 -30.61
C VAL A 25 -10.38 -17.28 -30.14
N LEU A 26 -10.24 -16.05 -30.66
CA LEU A 26 -9.19 -15.11 -30.25
C LEU A 26 -9.28 -14.74 -28.76
N ASN A 27 -10.49 -14.52 -28.25
CA ASN A 27 -10.68 -14.19 -26.84
C ASN A 27 -10.25 -15.36 -25.91
N LYS A 28 -10.54 -16.61 -26.30
CA LYS A 28 -10.08 -17.79 -25.55
C LYS A 28 -8.56 -17.96 -25.62
N LEU A 29 -7.95 -17.71 -26.77
CA LEU A 29 -6.50 -17.77 -26.94
C LEU A 29 -5.78 -16.70 -26.10
N LEU A 30 -6.32 -15.49 -26.05
CA LEU A 30 -5.79 -14.39 -25.23
C LEU A 30 -5.81 -14.75 -23.73
N ILE A 31 -6.93 -15.30 -23.24
CA ILE A 31 -7.06 -15.74 -21.84
C ILE A 31 -6.04 -16.84 -21.51
N LEU A 32 -5.83 -17.79 -22.43
CA LEU A 32 -4.84 -18.85 -22.25
C LEU A 32 -3.42 -18.28 -22.19
N PHE A 33 -3.10 -17.31 -23.05
CA PHE A 33 -1.80 -16.64 -23.07
C PHE A 33 -1.51 -15.88 -21.77
N ILE A 34 -2.53 -15.20 -21.24
CA ILE A 34 -2.45 -14.52 -19.94
C ILE A 34 -2.18 -15.54 -18.82
N LEU A 35 -2.95 -16.63 -18.76
CA LEU A 35 -2.78 -17.67 -17.73
C LEU A 35 -1.40 -18.36 -17.80
N VAL A 36 -0.86 -18.59 -19.00
CA VAL A 36 0.50 -19.13 -19.20
C VAL A 36 1.56 -18.12 -18.78
N ALA A 37 1.38 -16.83 -19.06
CA ALA A 37 2.29 -15.79 -18.60
C ALA A 37 2.30 -15.68 -17.06
N PHE A 38 1.16 -15.87 -16.40
CA PHE A 38 1.06 -15.92 -14.94
C PHE A 38 1.68 -17.19 -14.34
N SER A 39 1.60 -18.36 -15.01
CA SER A 39 2.13 -19.61 -14.48
C SER A 39 3.64 -19.76 -14.63
N GLN A 40 4.26 -19.11 -15.62
CA GLN A 40 5.71 -19.16 -15.84
C GLN A 40 6.52 -18.15 -15.03
N GLY A 41 5.91 -17.50 -14.01
CA GLY A 41 6.63 -16.61 -13.11
C GLY A 41 7.23 -15.39 -13.82
N PHE A 42 6.58 -14.90 -14.87
CA PHE A 42 6.98 -13.69 -15.60
C PHE A 42 6.72 -12.45 -14.72
N SER A 43 7.57 -12.24 -13.72
CA SER A 43 7.66 -11.01 -12.92
C SER A 43 8.36 -9.88 -13.68
N LEU A 44 8.06 -9.70 -14.98
CA LEU A 44 8.59 -8.58 -15.74
C LEU A 44 7.82 -7.29 -15.40
N ILE A 45 8.45 -6.47 -14.56
CA ILE A 45 8.69 -5.04 -14.83
C ILE A 45 7.48 -4.30 -15.44
N PHE A 46 6.41 -4.13 -14.67
CA PHE A 46 5.46 -3.05 -14.90
C PHE A 46 5.14 -2.39 -13.56
N PRO A 47 5.44 -1.09 -13.36
CA PRO A 47 5.07 -0.39 -12.15
C PRO A 47 3.55 -0.18 -12.12
N TRP A 48 2.88 -0.89 -11.22
CA TRP A 48 1.41 -0.97 -11.12
C TRP A 48 0.73 0.28 -10.52
N LYS A 49 1.46 1.37 -10.24
CA LYS A 49 0.91 2.46 -9.42
C LYS A 49 0.19 3.60 -10.17
N GLU A 50 0.27 3.66 -11.50
CA GLU A 50 -0.22 4.84 -12.26
C GLU A 50 -1.37 4.54 -13.26
N LYS A 51 -1.80 3.29 -13.44
CA LYS A 51 -2.78 2.92 -14.49
C LYS A 51 -4.19 2.58 -14.02
N ASP A 52 -4.44 2.47 -12.72
CA ASP A 52 -5.79 2.18 -12.20
C ASP A 52 -6.80 3.31 -12.51
N LYS A 53 -6.34 4.56 -12.60
CA LYS A 53 -7.18 5.69 -13.05
C LYS A 53 -7.56 5.58 -14.52
N GLN A 54 -6.66 5.13 -15.40
CA GLN A 54 -6.95 5.04 -16.84
C GLN A 54 -7.88 3.88 -17.17
N VAL A 55 -7.74 2.74 -16.48
CA VAL A 55 -8.63 1.59 -16.68
C VAL A 55 -10.05 1.90 -16.14
N SER A 56 -10.15 2.56 -14.99
CA SER A 56 -11.44 3.00 -14.43
C SER A 56 -12.14 4.05 -15.31
N GLN A 57 -11.38 4.98 -15.89
CA GLN A 57 -11.91 6.01 -16.80
C GLN A 57 -12.34 5.43 -18.15
N PHE A 58 -11.58 4.50 -18.72
CA PHE A 58 -11.93 3.78 -19.94
C PHE A 58 -13.19 2.91 -19.77
N LEU A 59 -13.35 2.26 -18.62
CA LEU A 59 -14.55 1.48 -18.30
C LEU A 59 -15.79 2.37 -18.11
N LYS A 60 -15.65 3.54 -17.46
CA LYS A 60 -16.73 4.53 -17.35
C LYS A 60 -17.17 5.09 -18.71
N GLU A 61 -16.22 5.34 -19.60
CA GLU A 61 -16.49 5.88 -20.93
C GLU A 61 -17.21 4.86 -21.84
N LYS A 62 -16.87 3.57 -21.72
CA LYS A 62 -17.51 2.51 -22.52
C LYS A 62 -18.84 2.00 -21.98
N LEU A 63 -19.11 2.13 -20.68
CA LEU A 63 -20.39 1.73 -20.07
C LEU A 63 -21.49 2.78 -20.26
N ASN A 64 -21.15 4.06 -20.44
CA ASN A 64 -22.14 5.12 -20.70
C ASN A 64 -22.70 5.14 -22.14
N GLU A 65 -22.14 4.38 -23.07
CA GLU A 65 -22.53 4.42 -24.49
C GLU A 65 -23.72 3.47 -24.84
N LYS A 66 -24.25 2.70 -23.88
CA LYS A 66 -25.40 1.80 -24.11
C LYS A 66 -26.45 1.89 -23.00
N VAL A 67 -27.13 3.02 -22.93
CA VAL A 67 -28.47 3.08 -22.34
C VAL A 67 -29.44 2.38 -23.30
N PHE A 68 -29.80 1.14 -22.97
CA PHE A 68 -30.89 0.42 -23.62
C PHE A 68 -32.23 1.07 -23.21
N THR A 69 -32.86 1.79 -24.14
CA THR A 69 -34.28 2.14 -24.04
C THR A 69 -35.12 0.93 -24.43
N PHE A 70 -35.69 0.22 -23.44
CA PHE A 70 -36.77 -0.73 -23.68
C PHE A 70 -38.09 0.03 -23.75
N SER A 71 -38.65 0.11 -24.96
CA SER A 71 -40.03 0.55 -25.21
C SER A 71 -41.00 -0.55 -24.75
N SER A 72 -41.96 -0.16 -23.91
CA SER A 72 -42.98 -1.02 -23.32
C SER A 72 -44.19 -1.11 -24.25
N GLN A 73 -44.43 -2.29 -24.85
CA GLN A 73 -45.77 -2.72 -25.30
C GLN A 73 -45.85 -4.25 -25.39
N ARG A 74 -46.57 -4.87 -24.45
CA ARG A 74 -47.69 -5.82 -24.61
C ARG A 74 -47.85 -6.68 -23.35
N GLN A 75 -49.07 -6.66 -22.82
CA GLN A 75 -49.55 -7.48 -21.71
C GLN A 75 -49.79 -8.94 -22.16
N ASN A 76 -49.37 -9.90 -21.34
CA ASN A 76 -50.06 -11.18 -21.15
C ASN A 76 -49.71 -11.70 -19.73
N PRO A 77 -50.67 -12.20 -18.93
CA PRO A 77 -50.46 -12.52 -17.52
C PRO A 77 -50.14 -14.00 -17.37
N ILE A 78 -49.02 -14.32 -16.72
CA ILE A 78 -48.75 -15.54 -15.92
C ILE A 78 -47.31 -15.34 -15.42
N HIS A 79 -47.17 -14.76 -14.22
CA HIS A 79 -46.07 -14.97 -13.26
C HIS A 79 -46.21 -13.95 -12.12
N GLU A 80 -47.26 -14.09 -11.31
CA GLU A 80 -47.27 -13.53 -9.96
C GLU A 80 -46.63 -14.55 -9.02
N ASN A 81 -45.33 -14.40 -8.74
CA ASN A 81 -44.71 -14.73 -7.44
C ASN A 81 -43.19 -14.45 -7.38
N LEU A 82 -42.72 -13.34 -7.98
CA LEU A 82 -41.33 -12.91 -7.80
C LEU A 82 -41.12 -11.41 -7.60
N PHE A 83 -42.19 -10.65 -7.38
CA PHE A 83 -42.14 -9.19 -7.18
C PHE A 83 -42.60 -8.70 -5.80
N SER A 84 -42.45 -9.52 -4.75
CA SER A 84 -42.57 -9.03 -3.37
C SER A 84 -41.27 -8.46 -2.79
N ASN A 85 -40.13 -8.57 -3.49
CA ASN A 85 -38.81 -8.15 -2.96
C ASN A 85 -38.18 -6.94 -3.71
N ILE A 86 -38.92 -6.26 -4.58
CA ILE A 86 -38.39 -5.09 -5.33
C ILE A 86 -39.36 -3.90 -5.21
N SER A 87 -39.83 -3.63 -3.99
CA SER A 87 -40.49 -2.37 -3.63
C SER A 87 -39.59 -1.47 -2.79
N GLN A 88 -38.33 -1.86 -2.54
CA GLN A 88 -37.43 -1.17 -1.62
C GLN A 88 -36.32 -0.33 -2.27
N THR A 89 -36.40 -0.06 -3.58
CA THR A 89 -35.39 0.77 -4.26
C THR A 89 -36.00 1.69 -5.31
N ARG A 90 -36.78 2.69 -4.86
CA ARG A 90 -36.89 4.01 -5.53
C ARG A 90 -37.21 5.08 -4.49
N ASN A 91 -36.21 5.50 -3.74
CA ASN A 91 -36.14 6.84 -3.16
C ASN A 91 -34.68 7.19 -2.82
N LEU A 92 -33.87 7.42 -3.85
CA LEU A 92 -32.49 7.91 -3.73
C LEU A 92 -32.43 9.45 -3.85
N THR A 93 -33.23 10.12 -3.03
CA THR A 93 -32.99 11.52 -2.61
C THR A 93 -33.29 11.72 -1.12
N ASN A 94 -33.02 10.70 -0.31
CA ASN A 94 -32.76 10.86 1.12
C ASN A 94 -31.40 10.22 1.38
N PHE A 95 -30.37 11.04 1.52
CA PHE A 95 -29.15 10.59 2.20
C PHE A 95 -29.58 10.10 3.59
N PRO A 96 -29.22 8.90 4.04
CA PRO A 96 -29.44 8.52 5.42
C PRO A 96 -28.69 9.56 6.26
N GLN A 97 -29.43 10.29 7.10
CA GLN A 97 -28.81 11.01 8.20
C GLN A 97 -28.26 9.94 9.12
N ASP A 98 -26.96 9.65 9.02
CA ASP A 98 -26.25 8.77 9.95
C ASP A 98 -26.12 9.48 11.29
N THR A 99 -27.25 9.77 11.92
CA THR A 99 -27.31 10.27 13.29
C THR A 99 -26.97 9.09 14.17
N CYS A 100 -26.05 9.28 15.10
CA CYS A 100 -25.72 8.22 16.05
C CYS A 100 -27.00 7.75 16.78
N THR A 101 -27.08 6.45 17.07
CA THR A 101 -28.13 5.87 17.93
C THR A 101 -27.45 5.20 19.12
N GLY A 102 -28.17 4.95 20.22
CA GLY A 102 -27.63 4.30 21.42
C GLY A 102 -27.48 5.23 22.63
N SER A 103 -26.54 4.93 23.53
CA SER A 103 -26.20 5.72 24.72
C SER A 103 -25.01 6.65 24.46
N SER A 104 -25.01 7.88 25.01
CA SER A 104 -23.90 8.83 24.84
C SER A 104 -22.56 8.35 25.41
N ASP A 105 -22.57 7.29 26.22
CA ASP A 105 -21.35 6.66 26.74
C ASP A 105 -20.76 5.61 25.80
N ASP A 106 -21.49 5.23 24.73
CA ASP A 106 -21.04 4.23 23.78
C ASP A 106 -19.83 4.74 22.97
N LEU A 107 -18.88 3.84 22.71
CA LEU A 107 -17.77 4.08 21.79
C LEU A 107 -18.24 3.74 20.38
N VAL A 108 -18.29 4.74 19.51
CA VAL A 108 -18.55 4.53 18.08
C VAL A 108 -17.25 4.56 17.28
N GLU A 109 -17.24 3.87 16.14
CA GLU A 109 -16.12 3.97 15.22
C GLU A 109 -15.94 5.44 14.78
N SER A 110 -14.70 5.91 14.73
CA SER A 110 -14.41 7.33 14.53
C SER A 110 -14.99 7.83 13.20
N GLY A 111 -15.93 8.78 13.30
CA GLY A 111 -16.59 9.38 12.13
C GLY A 111 -17.70 8.52 11.50
N SER A 112 -18.09 7.39 12.11
CA SER A 112 -19.12 6.50 11.56
C SER A 112 -20.53 7.08 11.65
N CYS A 113 -20.75 8.10 12.49
CA CYS A 113 -22.02 8.78 12.63
C CYS A 113 -21.82 10.24 13.08
N THR A 114 -22.89 11.02 12.99
CA THR A 114 -22.95 12.43 13.34
C THR A 114 -23.69 12.60 14.66
N CYS A 115 -23.16 13.44 15.55
CA CYS A 115 -23.79 13.71 16.85
C CYS A 115 -25.16 14.34 16.65
N SER A 116 -26.09 14.04 17.56
CA SER A 116 -27.42 14.66 17.60
C SER A 116 -27.51 15.62 18.78
N SER A 117 -28.54 16.47 18.82
CA SER A 117 -28.73 17.43 19.91
C SER A 117 -28.77 16.81 21.31
N ASN A 118 -29.13 15.53 21.43
CA ASN A 118 -29.29 14.83 22.71
C ASN A 118 -28.42 13.57 22.84
N HIS A 119 -27.53 13.30 21.88
CA HIS A 119 -26.78 12.05 21.83
C HIS A 119 -25.40 12.25 21.22
N HIS A 120 -24.38 12.09 22.05
CA HIS A 120 -22.98 12.44 21.77
C HIS A 120 -22.05 11.29 22.15
N PRO A 121 -22.14 10.12 21.49
CA PRO A 121 -21.22 9.03 21.76
C PRO A 121 -19.80 9.44 21.42
N LYS A 122 -18.83 8.90 22.15
CA LYS A 122 -17.41 9.21 21.96
C LYS A 122 -17.01 8.90 20.51
N SER A 123 -16.36 9.86 19.87
CA SER A 123 -15.90 9.79 18.47
C SER A 123 -16.96 9.99 17.38
N CYS A 124 -18.16 10.51 17.70
CA CYS A 124 -19.11 11.00 16.70
C CYS A 124 -18.65 12.31 16.03
N THR A 125 -19.11 12.60 14.81
CA THR A 125 -18.79 13.88 14.11
C THR A 125 -19.69 15.01 14.60
N CYS A 126 -19.13 16.18 14.95
CA CYS A 126 -19.91 17.32 15.45
C CYS A 126 -20.93 17.85 14.42
N SER A 127 -22.16 18.13 14.88
CA SER A 127 -23.24 18.75 14.10
C SER A 127 -23.47 20.21 14.47
N TYR A 128 -23.13 20.61 15.70
CA TYR A 128 -23.42 21.94 16.24
C TYR A 128 -22.27 22.47 17.10
N GLN A 129 -22.13 23.80 17.19
CA GLN A 129 -21.12 24.47 18.04
C GLN A 129 -21.35 24.27 19.55
N SER A 130 -22.49 23.70 19.93
CA SER A 130 -22.81 23.34 21.32
C SER A 130 -22.50 21.87 21.63
N ASP A 131 -22.10 21.07 20.64
CA ASP A 131 -21.69 19.69 20.88
C ASP A 131 -20.39 19.67 21.70
N SER A 132 -20.12 18.56 22.38
CA SER A 132 -18.88 18.34 23.14
C SER A 132 -18.39 16.90 22.91
N ASN A 133 -17.10 16.66 23.14
CA ASN A 133 -16.45 15.33 23.01
C ASN A 133 -16.63 14.67 21.62
N CYS A 134 -16.74 15.46 20.56
CA CYS A 134 -16.97 15.01 19.20
C CYS A 134 -15.78 15.30 18.27
N LEU A 135 -15.68 14.54 17.18
CA LEU A 135 -14.73 14.77 16.09
C LEU A 135 -15.15 15.96 15.24
N CYS A 136 -14.21 16.85 14.93
CA CYS A 136 -14.49 18.03 14.12
C CYS A 136 -15.02 17.65 12.72
N SER A 137 -16.11 18.28 12.32
CA SER A 137 -16.68 18.18 10.98
C SER A 137 -15.85 18.97 9.97
N THR A 138 -16.01 18.65 8.68
CA THR A 138 -15.49 19.48 7.58
C THR A 138 -16.23 20.82 7.48
N LYS A 139 -17.39 20.95 8.12
CA LYS A 139 -18.17 22.19 8.17
C LYS A 139 -17.81 23.01 9.41
N LEU A 140 -16.97 24.02 9.18
CA LEU A 140 -16.48 25.00 10.15
C LEU A 140 -17.51 25.52 11.15
N GLN A 141 -18.70 25.87 10.67
CA GLN A 141 -19.76 26.47 11.48
C GLN A 141 -20.42 25.51 12.49
N TYR A 142 -20.09 24.22 12.45
CA TYR A 142 -20.62 23.17 13.33
C TYR A 142 -19.61 22.69 14.35
N ASN A 143 -18.38 23.19 14.29
CA ASN A 143 -17.31 22.75 15.18
C ASN A 143 -17.32 23.63 16.43
N PRO A 144 -17.47 23.04 17.63
CA PRO A 144 -17.22 23.76 18.88
C PRO A 144 -15.71 24.08 19.01
N SER A 145 -15.36 24.92 19.97
CA SER A 145 -13.95 25.33 20.19
C SER A 145 -13.04 24.19 20.66
N ASP A 146 -13.61 23.11 21.21
CA ASP A 146 -12.95 22.00 21.88
C ASP A 146 -13.13 20.65 21.14
N CYS A 147 -13.60 20.64 19.89
CA CYS A 147 -13.72 19.38 19.14
C CYS A 147 -12.36 18.71 18.91
N ILE A 148 -12.36 17.39 18.77
CA ILE A 148 -11.18 16.55 18.55
C ILE A 148 -10.95 16.42 17.04
N CYS A 149 -9.77 16.72 16.52
CA CYS A 149 -9.53 16.58 15.08
C CYS A 149 -8.93 15.21 14.73
N SER A 150 -9.36 14.62 13.61
CA SER A 150 -8.95 13.26 13.19
C SER A 150 -7.78 13.21 12.20
N GLY A 151 -7.28 14.37 11.74
CA GLY A 151 -6.19 14.44 10.77
C GLY A 151 -6.60 14.15 9.32
N ALA A 152 -7.89 14.18 9.01
CA ALA A 152 -8.38 13.96 7.65
C ALA A 152 -8.13 15.19 6.75
N SER A 153 -7.77 14.97 5.47
CA SER A 153 -7.62 16.04 4.49
C SER A 153 -8.90 16.88 4.38
N GLY A 154 -8.80 18.19 4.65
CA GLY A 154 -9.93 19.12 4.57
C GLY A 154 -10.49 19.59 5.91
N GLN A 155 -9.94 19.12 7.04
CA GLN A 155 -10.25 19.62 8.39
C GLN A 155 -9.38 20.82 8.81
N TYR A 156 -8.69 21.48 7.87
CA TYR A 156 -7.82 22.63 8.15
C TYR A 156 -8.65 23.89 8.40
N THR A 157 -9.16 24.00 9.64
CA THR A 157 -9.94 25.14 10.12
C THR A 157 -9.08 26.04 10.98
N SER A 158 -9.54 27.27 11.25
CA SER A 158 -8.90 28.16 12.23
C SER A 158 -8.85 27.55 13.65
N THR A 159 -9.71 26.57 13.93
CA THR A 159 -9.83 25.86 15.21
C THR A 159 -9.03 24.55 15.30
N CYS A 160 -8.70 23.90 14.19
CA CYS A 160 -7.88 22.68 14.17
C CYS A 160 -6.55 22.94 13.49
N LYS A 161 -5.47 23.04 14.28
CA LYS A 161 -4.11 23.06 13.76
C LYS A 161 -3.58 21.63 13.71
N CYS A 162 -3.68 21.01 12.54
CA CYS A 162 -3.04 19.74 12.24
C CYS A 162 -1.65 19.98 11.62
N SER A 163 -0.60 19.42 12.22
CA SER A 163 0.78 19.49 11.72
C SER A 163 1.18 18.33 10.81
N GLY A 164 0.28 17.38 10.53
CA GLY A 164 0.52 16.18 9.73
C GLY A 164 -0.15 16.15 8.35
N GLY A 165 0.17 15.11 7.57
CA GLY A 165 -0.44 14.86 6.27
C GLY A 165 -1.84 14.27 6.39
N ALA A 166 -2.55 14.19 5.26
CA ALA A 166 -3.87 13.56 5.19
C ALA A 166 -3.83 12.11 5.69
N GLY A 167 -4.48 11.82 6.82
CA GLY A 167 -4.56 10.49 7.42
C GLY A 167 -3.69 10.27 8.67
N ASP A 168 -2.95 11.28 9.12
CA ASP A 168 -2.16 11.19 10.35
C ASP A 168 -3.01 11.54 11.59
N SER A 169 -3.56 10.52 12.25
CA SER A 169 -4.47 10.63 13.41
C SER A 169 -3.89 11.36 14.64
N ASN A 170 -2.57 11.63 14.69
CA ASN A 170 -1.86 12.08 15.90
C ASN A 170 -1.33 13.52 15.82
N THR A 171 -1.77 14.32 14.85
CA THR A 171 -1.10 15.60 14.54
C THR A 171 -1.95 16.85 14.77
N CYS A 172 -3.16 16.72 15.30
CA CYS A 172 -4.07 17.85 15.45
C CYS A 172 -4.24 18.27 16.91
N THR A 173 -3.97 19.54 17.20
CA THR A 173 -4.19 20.11 18.53
C THR A 173 -5.33 21.15 18.47
N SER A 174 -6.32 20.98 19.34
CA SER A 174 -7.38 21.97 19.58
C SER A 174 -6.88 23.02 20.59
N PRO A 175 -7.22 24.32 20.44
CA PRO A 175 -6.85 25.33 21.42
C PRO A 175 -7.78 25.24 22.63
N GLY A 176 -7.39 24.49 23.67
CA GLY A 176 -8.06 24.65 24.96
C GLY A 176 -8.09 23.51 25.97
N ASP A 177 -7.51 22.32 25.73
CA ASP A 177 -7.60 21.26 26.74
C ASP A 177 -6.29 20.53 27.05
N SER A 178 -6.13 20.25 28.34
CA SER A 178 -4.99 19.59 28.97
C SER A 178 -5.10 18.08 28.80
N GLY A 179 -5.04 17.59 27.56
CA GLY A 179 -5.25 16.17 27.22
C GLY A 179 -4.49 15.72 25.97
N ILE A 180 -3.32 15.11 26.20
CA ILE A 180 -2.30 14.62 25.27
C ILE A 180 -2.83 13.46 24.37
N PRO A 181 -2.45 13.39 23.07
CA PRO A 181 -1.57 12.30 22.66
C PRO A 181 -0.35 12.80 21.88
N LEU A 182 0.79 12.44 22.45
CA LEU A 182 2.14 12.52 21.94
C LEU A 182 2.29 11.92 20.54
N THR A 183 2.90 12.65 19.61
CA THR A 183 4.22 12.30 19.05
C THR A 183 4.67 13.38 18.05
N THR A 184 5.75 14.08 18.41
CA THR A 184 6.50 15.15 17.72
C THR A 184 6.09 16.61 17.99
N PRO A 185 7.08 17.51 18.17
CA PRO A 185 6.97 18.62 19.10
C PRO A 185 6.42 19.87 18.42
N GLN A 186 5.33 20.40 18.94
CA GLN A 186 5.30 21.85 19.18
C GLN A 186 6.55 22.15 20.02
N ALA A 187 7.40 23.10 19.57
CA ALA A 187 8.70 23.38 20.17
C ALA A 187 8.57 23.51 21.69
N SER A 188 8.84 22.41 22.38
CA SER A 188 8.89 22.37 23.82
C SER A 188 10.08 23.26 24.19
N PRO A 189 9.93 24.21 25.12
CA PRO A 189 11.03 25.08 25.47
C PRO A 189 12.24 24.23 25.87
N ASP A 190 13.44 24.71 25.57
CA ASP A 190 14.67 24.04 25.96
C ASP A 190 14.68 23.79 27.47
N CYS A 191 15.10 22.60 27.88
CA CYS A 191 15.21 22.29 29.30
C CYS A 191 16.21 23.24 29.98
N ILE A 192 15.81 23.81 31.12
CA ILE A 192 16.67 24.62 32.00
C ILE A 192 17.22 23.78 33.16
N VAL A 193 16.55 22.66 33.45
CA VAL A 193 16.96 21.70 34.48
C VAL A 193 18.25 21.00 34.01
N PRO A 194 19.27 20.86 34.88
CA PRO A 194 20.54 20.23 34.52
C PRO A 194 20.36 18.74 34.20
N SER A 195 21.32 18.16 33.46
CA SER A 195 21.27 16.75 33.00
C SER A 195 21.17 15.70 34.11
N SER A 196 21.54 16.02 35.35
CA SER A 196 21.38 15.12 36.49
C SER A 196 19.96 15.13 37.10
N GLY A 197 19.06 15.98 36.59
CA GLY A 197 17.70 16.12 37.08
C GLY A 197 16.68 15.25 36.37
N THR A 198 15.42 15.41 36.77
CA THR A 198 14.24 14.76 36.17
C THR A 198 13.17 15.80 35.91
N VAL A 199 12.46 15.67 34.80
CA VAL A 199 11.31 16.49 34.42
C VAL A 199 10.13 15.58 34.05
N PRO A 200 8.88 16.07 34.08
CA PRO A 200 7.76 15.32 33.52
C PRO A 200 8.02 14.97 32.05
N ASP A 201 7.58 13.78 31.65
CA ASP A 201 7.85 13.28 30.31
C ASP A 201 7.38 14.28 29.23
N TYR A 202 8.30 14.62 28.32
CA TYR A 202 8.12 15.51 27.18
C TYR A 202 7.80 16.98 27.51
N SER A 203 8.00 17.41 28.77
CA SER A 203 7.69 18.79 29.19
C SER A 203 8.67 19.86 28.68
N CYS A 204 9.87 19.47 28.23
CA CYS A 204 10.90 20.35 27.65
C CYS A 204 11.74 19.58 26.63
N ALA A 205 12.45 20.29 25.74
CA ALA A 205 13.34 19.68 24.74
C ALA A 205 14.77 19.50 25.30
N CYS A 206 15.35 18.31 25.11
CA CYS A 206 16.73 18.05 25.51
C CYS A 206 17.70 18.89 24.66
N THR A 207 18.74 19.44 25.30
CA THR A 207 19.86 20.09 24.64
C THR A 207 21.19 19.40 24.99
N SER A 208 22.27 19.76 24.31
CA SER A 208 23.61 19.22 24.61
C SER A 208 24.06 19.54 26.04
N SER A 209 23.61 20.66 26.61
CA SER A 209 23.95 21.07 27.98
C SER A 209 22.93 20.64 29.04
N ASN A 210 21.65 20.50 28.68
CA ASN A 210 20.57 20.20 29.61
C ASN A 210 19.68 19.08 29.07
N HIS A 211 19.87 17.87 29.59
CA HIS A 211 19.13 16.68 29.17
C HIS A 211 18.66 15.84 30.38
N PRO A 212 17.79 16.37 31.25
CA PRO A 212 17.25 15.67 32.41
C PRO A 212 16.36 14.49 32.01
N THR A 213 16.26 13.44 32.84
CA THR A 213 15.35 12.29 32.62
C THR A 213 13.92 12.77 32.37
N GLY A 214 13.32 12.29 31.26
CA GLY A 214 11.97 12.68 30.82
C GLY A 214 11.92 13.77 29.74
N CYS A 215 13.03 14.43 29.37
CA CYS A 215 13.01 15.42 28.29
C CYS A 215 12.71 14.82 26.89
N ALA A 216 12.17 15.64 25.99
CA ALA A 216 11.91 15.25 24.61
C ALA A 216 13.20 15.27 23.77
N CYS A 217 13.57 14.12 23.22
CA CYS A 217 14.80 13.98 22.44
C CYS A 217 14.71 14.62 21.04
N PRO A 218 15.73 15.40 20.63
CA PRO A 218 15.77 15.98 19.30
C PRO A 218 15.86 14.88 18.24
N GLN A 219 15.23 15.13 17.08
CA GLN A 219 15.26 14.21 15.93
C GLN A 219 16.39 14.52 14.95
N ASN A 220 17.06 15.66 15.11
CA ASN A 220 18.22 16.00 14.30
C ASN A 220 19.47 15.33 14.90
N PRO A 221 20.19 14.49 14.14
CA PRO A 221 21.38 13.81 14.64
C PRO A 221 22.46 14.74 15.20
N THR A 222 22.62 15.95 14.63
CA THR A 222 23.64 16.90 15.11
C THR A 222 23.30 17.47 16.49
N SER A 223 22.01 17.55 16.84
CA SER A 223 21.54 18.01 18.15
C SER A 223 21.59 16.94 19.23
N LEU A 224 21.90 15.69 18.87
CA LEU A 224 22.12 14.59 19.82
C LEU A 224 23.58 14.49 20.27
N ASN A 225 24.49 15.25 19.64
CA ASN A 225 25.87 15.31 20.11
C ASN A 225 25.89 15.77 21.58
N ASP A 226 26.67 15.07 22.40
CA ASP A 226 26.77 15.24 23.85
C ASP A 226 25.54 14.81 24.68
N ILE A 227 24.51 14.23 24.07
CA ILE A 227 23.40 13.58 24.77
C ILE A 227 23.62 12.06 24.77
N THR A 228 23.65 11.45 25.95
CA THR A 228 23.90 10.01 26.09
C THR A 228 22.77 9.15 25.52
N LYS A 229 23.08 7.91 25.16
CA LYS A 229 22.11 6.95 24.58
C LYS A 229 21.10 6.44 25.61
N GLU A 230 21.48 6.46 26.88
CA GLU A 230 20.62 6.13 28.03
C GLU A 230 19.53 7.19 28.17
N GLN A 231 19.88 8.44 27.89
CA GLN A 231 18.98 9.58 27.98
C GLN A 231 18.09 9.70 26.73
N CYS A 232 18.70 9.60 25.57
CA CYS A 232 18.01 9.62 24.28
C CYS A 232 18.38 8.39 23.46
N LYS A 233 17.40 7.50 23.27
CA LYS A 233 17.54 6.31 22.43
C LYS A 233 18.10 6.66 21.05
N CYS A 234 18.83 5.73 20.46
CA CYS A 234 19.41 5.89 19.13
C CYS A 234 18.33 6.20 18.08
N LEU A 235 18.61 7.14 17.17
CA LEU A 235 17.77 7.34 15.99
C LEU A 235 17.90 6.14 15.05
N LYS A 236 16.83 5.84 14.31
CA LYS A 236 16.81 4.72 13.36
C LYS A 236 17.81 4.90 12.21
N THR A 237 18.06 6.15 11.82
CA THR A 237 18.91 6.50 10.67
C THR A 237 19.72 7.74 11.01
N GLY A 238 21.02 7.71 10.70
CA GLY A 238 21.88 8.88 10.74
C GLY A 238 22.34 9.36 12.13
N ASP A 239 22.08 8.60 13.21
CA ASP A 239 22.62 8.91 14.54
C ASP A 239 24.16 8.76 14.52
N LEU A 240 24.87 9.85 14.81
CA LEU A 240 26.34 9.90 14.73
C LEU A 240 27.02 9.45 16.02
N ARG A 241 26.25 9.14 17.09
CA ARG A 241 26.79 8.71 18.36
C ARG A 241 27.32 7.27 18.26
N VAL A 242 28.49 7.03 18.85
CA VAL A 242 29.14 5.71 18.85
C VAL A 242 28.21 4.65 19.46
N GLY A 243 27.99 3.57 18.71
CA GLY A 243 27.10 2.48 19.12
C GLY A 243 25.61 2.73 18.84
N CYS A 244 25.25 3.87 18.26
CA CYS A 244 23.95 4.11 17.62
C CYS A 244 23.99 3.96 16.10
N GLU A 245 25.15 3.57 15.55
CA GLU A 245 25.32 3.24 14.15
C GLU A 245 24.25 2.23 13.73
N SER A 246 23.45 2.60 12.72
CA SER A 246 22.46 1.71 12.15
C SER A 246 23.17 0.44 11.70
N LYS A 247 22.80 -0.71 12.27
CA LYS A 247 23.32 -1.99 11.81
C LYS A 247 23.10 -2.07 10.30
N PRO A 248 24.15 -2.27 9.49
CA PRO A 248 24.00 -2.31 8.05
C PRO A 248 23.00 -3.39 7.65
N ASP A 249 22.18 -3.10 6.64
CA ASP A 249 21.23 -4.08 6.11
C ASP A 249 21.99 -5.19 5.40
N CYS A 250 22.30 -6.26 6.14
CA CYS A 250 23.00 -7.41 5.58
C CYS A 250 22.13 -8.23 4.61
N ALA A 251 20.81 -7.99 4.52
CA ALA A 251 19.97 -8.63 3.51
C ALA A 251 20.13 -7.97 2.13
N HIS A 252 20.51 -6.69 2.10
CA HIS A 252 20.76 -5.92 0.88
C HIS A 252 22.07 -5.12 1.01
N PRO A 253 23.23 -5.80 1.09
CA PRO A 253 24.51 -5.13 1.21
C PRO A 253 24.77 -4.30 -0.05
N THR A 254 25.42 -3.16 0.13
CA THR A 254 25.96 -2.35 -0.97
C THR A 254 27.44 -2.66 -1.17
N ILE A 255 28.04 -2.13 -2.25
CA ILE A 255 29.48 -2.24 -2.53
C ILE A 255 30.38 -1.72 -1.39
N SER A 256 29.86 -0.85 -0.52
CA SER A 256 30.58 -0.28 0.63
C SER A 256 30.30 -0.99 1.96
N THR A 257 29.45 -2.02 1.97
CA THR A 257 29.08 -2.74 3.18
C THR A 257 30.21 -3.70 3.59
N SER A 258 30.84 -3.47 4.75
CA SER A 258 31.95 -4.31 5.23
C SER A 258 31.58 -5.79 5.34
N THR A 259 32.40 -6.68 4.76
CA THR A 259 32.26 -8.14 4.87
C THR A 259 32.56 -8.69 6.26
N ILE A 260 33.29 -7.94 7.08
CA ILE A 260 33.51 -8.27 8.49
C ILE A 260 32.20 -8.14 9.28
N ILE A 261 31.36 -7.16 8.93
CA ILE A 261 30.10 -6.87 9.63
C ILE A 261 28.93 -7.66 9.04
N CYS A 262 28.86 -7.74 7.71
CA CYS A 262 27.83 -8.50 6.99
C CYS A 262 28.49 -9.58 6.14
N PRO A 263 28.32 -10.89 6.47
CA PRO A 263 28.88 -11.97 5.67
C PRO A 263 28.37 -11.92 4.22
N CYS A 264 29.12 -12.52 3.31
CA CYS A 264 28.75 -12.57 1.89
C CYS A 264 27.42 -13.29 1.67
N LEU A 265 26.58 -12.74 0.79
CA LEU A 265 25.38 -13.39 0.33
C LEU A 265 25.72 -14.54 -0.62
N ALA A 266 24.97 -15.64 -0.53
CA ALA A 266 25.22 -16.85 -1.33
C ALA A 266 25.02 -16.62 -2.83
N ASN A 267 24.20 -15.66 -3.24
CA ASN A 267 23.94 -15.31 -4.64
C ASN A 267 23.83 -13.79 -4.79
N ASN A 268 24.38 -13.26 -5.88
CA ASN A 268 24.27 -11.86 -6.28
C ASN A 268 24.72 -10.84 -5.21
N ASP A 269 25.76 -11.16 -4.42
CA ASP A 269 26.38 -10.15 -3.56
C ASP A 269 27.06 -9.09 -4.45
N PRO A 270 26.70 -7.79 -4.32
CA PRO A 270 27.29 -6.76 -5.15
C PRO A 270 28.76 -6.47 -4.82
N ARG A 271 29.30 -7.00 -3.71
CA ARG A 271 30.70 -6.82 -3.32
C ARG A 271 31.58 -7.80 -4.08
N GLU A 272 32.53 -7.30 -4.86
CA GLU A 272 33.42 -8.12 -5.70
C GLU A 272 34.21 -9.16 -4.90
N GLU A 273 34.63 -8.83 -3.67
CA GLU A 273 35.34 -9.74 -2.77
C GLU A 273 34.52 -10.97 -2.35
N CYS A 274 33.19 -10.91 -2.46
CA CYS A 274 32.29 -12.03 -2.21
C CYS A 274 32.07 -12.92 -3.44
N ASN A 275 32.44 -12.45 -4.64
CA ASN A 275 32.30 -13.20 -5.88
C ASN A 275 33.55 -14.05 -6.16
N ILE A 276 34.00 -14.81 -5.16
CA ILE A 276 35.10 -15.74 -5.33
C ILE A 276 34.56 -16.96 -6.07
N ASP A 277 34.80 -17.00 -7.38
CA ASP A 277 34.54 -18.17 -8.20
C ASP A 277 35.44 -19.33 -7.74
N TYR A 278 34.90 -20.15 -6.84
CA TYR A 278 35.50 -21.40 -6.35
C TYR A 278 35.84 -22.39 -7.49
N SER A 279 35.45 -22.11 -8.75
CA SER A 279 35.88 -22.83 -9.95
C SER A 279 37.39 -22.71 -10.24
N SER A 280 38.08 -21.71 -9.66
CA SER A 280 39.52 -21.50 -9.89
C SER A 280 40.44 -22.28 -8.94
N VAL A 281 39.96 -22.75 -7.78
CA VAL A 281 40.82 -23.42 -6.76
C VAL A 281 40.87 -24.95 -6.93
N SER A 282 40.05 -25.56 -7.80
CA SER A 282 39.98 -27.03 -7.95
C SER A 282 40.51 -27.58 -9.29
N LYS A 283 41.06 -26.75 -10.19
CA LYS A 283 41.51 -27.21 -11.52
C LYS A 283 42.97 -27.63 -11.65
N GLU A 284 43.82 -27.50 -10.63
CA GLU A 284 45.20 -27.98 -10.71
C GLU A 284 45.39 -29.48 -10.39
N ALA A 285 44.34 -30.22 -9.99
CA ALA A 285 44.45 -31.66 -9.71
C ALA A 285 43.83 -32.59 -10.76
N ALA A 286 43.20 -32.08 -11.84
CA ALA A 286 42.51 -32.90 -12.83
C ALA A 286 43.29 -33.11 -14.15
N GLY A 287 44.58 -32.79 -14.16
CA GLY A 287 45.44 -32.92 -15.33
C GLY A 287 46.13 -34.28 -15.48
N THR A 288 45.49 -35.44 -15.25
CA THR A 288 46.15 -36.75 -15.52
C THR A 288 45.21 -37.95 -15.78
N LEU A 289 44.02 -37.78 -16.35
CA LEU A 289 43.13 -38.95 -16.57
C LEU A 289 42.28 -38.90 -17.85
N ARG A 290 42.89 -38.61 -19.01
CA ARG A 290 42.21 -38.68 -20.33
C ARG A 290 42.89 -39.54 -21.40
N ILE A 291 43.83 -40.41 -21.05
CA ILE A 291 44.53 -41.22 -22.07
C ILE A 291 43.96 -42.66 -22.25
N SER A 292 43.11 -43.20 -21.37
CA SER A 292 42.81 -44.65 -21.44
C SER A 292 41.50 -45.09 -22.12
N MET A 293 40.58 -44.20 -22.52
CA MET A 293 39.29 -44.65 -23.10
C MET A 293 39.25 -44.78 -24.63
N SER A 294 40.29 -44.38 -25.37
CA SER A 294 40.30 -44.52 -26.85
C SER A 294 40.81 -45.86 -27.38
N PHE A 295 41.35 -46.75 -26.53
CA PHE A 295 41.88 -48.04 -27.00
C PHE A 295 40.88 -49.21 -26.93
N ILE A 296 39.78 -49.09 -26.17
CA ILE A 296 38.81 -50.19 -26.01
C ILE A 296 37.85 -50.28 -27.21
N THR A 297 37.56 -49.17 -27.87
CA THR A 297 36.62 -49.14 -29.01
C THR A 297 37.19 -49.78 -30.28
N ALA A 298 38.52 -49.80 -30.45
CA ALA A 298 39.16 -50.39 -31.62
C ALA A 298 39.35 -51.92 -31.51
N ALA A 299 39.47 -52.48 -30.30
CA ALA A 299 39.73 -53.90 -30.13
C ALA A 299 38.48 -54.80 -30.20
N VAL A 300 37.29 -54.26 -29.87
CA VAL A 300 36.06 -55.06 -29.80
C VAL A 300 35.18 -54.95 -31.05
N ILE A 301 35.22 -53.81 -31.75
CA ILE A 301 34.33 -53.58 -32.90
C ILE A 301 34.93 -54.08 -34.23
N LEU A 302 36.26 -54.08 -34.38
CA LEU A 302 36.92 -54.49 -35.62
C LEU A 302 36.76 -55.99 -35.98
N PRO A 303 36.75 -56.95 -35.03
CA PRO A 303 36.56 -58.36 -35.38
C PRO A 303 35.15 -58.72 -35.87
N LEU A 304 34.13 -57.93 -35.51
CA LEU A 304 32.73 -58.19 -35.87
C LEU A 304 32.37 -57.75 -37.29
N LEU A 305 33.20 -56.92 -37.92
CA LEU A 305 32.97 -56.43 -39.29
C LEU A 305 33.72 -57.23 -40.37
N MET A 306 34.49 -58.26 -39.99
CA MET A 306 35.21 -59.12 -40.96
C MET A 306 34.59 -60.51 -41.17
N GLN A 307 33.36 -60.75 -40.68
CA GLN A 307 32.65 -62.03 -40.88
C GLN A 307 31.40 -61.94 -41.79
N TRP A 308 31.26 -60.87 -42.56
CA TRP A 308 30.22 -60.74 -43.59
C TRP A 308 30.83 -60.37 -44.94
#